data_AF-A0A9W7KQZ9-F1
#
_entry.id   AF-A0A9W7KQZ9-F1
#
_cell.length_a   1.000
_cell.length_b   1.000
_cell.length_c   1.000
_cell.angle_alpha   90.00
_cell.angle_beta   90.00
_cell.angle_gamma   90.00
#
_symmetry.space_group_name_H-M   'P 1'
#
loop_
_entity.id
_entity.type
_entity.pdbx_description
1 polymer ?
#
loop_
_entity_poly.entity_id
_entity_poly.type
_entity_poly.pdbx_seq_one_letter_code
_entity_poly.pdbx_strand_id
1 'polypeptide(L)'
;MAAIHVPSTILGADGRPLVRQVLTEEVSGPTLTGVRQVLAEHPSQGLTPQRLGGILRDAEQGDPDAYLALAEDLEEKFLHYRGVISTRRLAVAGLDITVEAASDDPIDIEAADLVRAVVEDDAFADVLFDLLDGIGKGYSVAEIVWETSARMWKPARIVHRDPTWFRLDRNDLRTLRLKEEGYIDGKDFDPFKFITHVPKTKSGIPIRGGIARPAAWAWLFTSFGTKDWLSFVETYGQPIRVGRYGPGASPSVPTSGETAAS
;
A
#
# COMPACT_ATOMS: atom_id res chain seq x y z
N MET A 1 11.69 -42.71 -3.25
CA MET A 1 10.41 -42.94 -2.55
C MET A 1 9.80 -41.59 -2.24
N ALA A 2 8.70 -41.22 -2.90
CA ALA A 2 7.97 -40.02 -2.54
C ALA A 2 7.36 -40.22 -1.15
N ALA A 3 7.70 -39.35 -0.19
CA ALA A 3 7.11 -39.41 1.14
C ALA A 3 5.59 -39.21 0.99
N ILE A 4 4.81 -40.16 1.50
CA ILE A 4 3.35 -40.02 1.59
C ILE A 4 3.10 -38.90 2.59
N HIS A 5 2.77 -37.71 2.09
CA HIS A 5 2.39 -36.58 2.93
C HIS A 5 1.02 -36.89 3.51
N VAL A 6 0.96 -37.34 4.76
CA VAL A 6 -0.30 -37.49 5.49
C VAL A 6 -0.82 -36.07 5.76
N PRO A 7 -1.95 -35.66 5.17
CA PRO A 7 -2.49 -34.32 5.39
C PRO A 7 -2.87 -34.14 6.85
N SER A 8 -2.56 -32.98 7.42
CA SER A 8 -2.93 -32.64 8.79
C SER A 8 -4.45 -32.65 8.98
N THR A 9 -4.92 -33.09 10.16
CA THR A 9 -6.34 -33.00 10.55
C THR A 9 -6.78 -31.56 10.89
N ILE A 10 -5.81 -30.66 11.12
CA ILE A 10 -6.07 -29.25 11.36
C ILE A 10 -6.34 -28.58 10.01
N LEU A 11 -7.54 -28.04 9.84
CA LEU A 11 -7.99 -27.37 8.63
C LEU A 11 -8.03 -25.86 8.84
N GLY A 12 -7.56 -25.10 7.84
CA GLY A 12 -7.68 -23.64 7.81
C GLY A 12 -9.13 -23.20 7.64
N ALA A 13 -9.35 -21.89 7.77
CA ALA A 13 -10.66 -21.28 7.47
C ALA A 13 -11.12 -21.50 6.01
N ASP A 14 -10.19 -21.85 5.14
CA ASP A 14 -10.37 -22.23 3.73
C ASP A 14 -10.62 -23.74 3.54
N GLY A 15 -10.69 -24.53 4.62
CA GLY A 15 -10.87 -25.97 4.59
C GLY A 15 -9.63 -26.75 4.13
N ARG A 16 -8.49 -26.10 3.91
CA ARG A 16 -7.25 -26.77 3.46
C ARG A 16 -6.43 -27.25 4.66
N PRO A 17 -5.80 -28.43 4.58
CA PRO A 17 -5.02 -28.97 5.69
C PRO A 17 -3.73 -28.18 5.91
N LEU A 18 -3.35 -28.04 7.18
CA LEU A 18 -2.09 -27.46 7.61
C LEU A 18 -0.88 -28.22 7.01
N VAL A 19 0.03 -27.50 6.35
CA VAL A 19 1.29 -28.05 5.86
C VAL A 19 2.45 -27.56 6.73
N ARG A 20 2.85 -28.37 7.71
CA ARG A 20 3.79 -27.95 8.78
C ARG A 20 5.12 -27.37 8.28
N GLN A 21 5.70 -27.97 7.24
CA GLN A 21 7.01 -27.58 6.70
C GLN A 21 7.01 -26.14 6.19
N VAL A 22 5.88 -25.68 5.66
CA VAL A 22 5.78 -24.36 5.06
C VAL A 22 5.72 -23.27 6.14
N LEU A 23 5.26 -23.56 7.36
CA LEU A 23 4.93 -22.53 8.34
C LEU A 23 6.14 -21.83 8.98
N THR A 24 7.29 -22.51 9.00
CA THR A 24 8.53 -21.98 9.57
C THR A 24 9.34 -21.15 8.59
N GLU A 25 9.08 -21.32 7.29
CA GLU A 25 9.83 -20.62 6.23
C GLU A 25 9.18 -19.29 5.87
N GLU A 26 9.96 -18.35 5.34
CA GLU A 26 9.43 -17.13 4.73
C GLU A 26 9.20 -17.39 3.23
N VAL A 27 7.95 -17.54 2.79
CA VAL A 27 7.63 -17.89 1.38
C VAL A 27 7.30 -16.68 0.52
N SER A 28 6.91 -15.55 1.13
CA SER A 28 6.67 -14.30 0.40
C SER A 28 7.80 -13.28 0.57
N GLY A 29 9.00 -13.74 0.90
CA GLY A 29 10.19 -12.90 1.01
C GLY A 29 10.59 -12.24 -0.32
N PRO A 30 11.40 -11.16 -0.26
CA PRO A 30 11.85 -10.42 -1.43
C PRO A 30 12.74 -11.27 -2.34
N THR A 31 12.68 -11.02 -3.64
CA THR A 31 13.59 -11.62 -4.63
C THR A 31 14.45 -10.54 -5.29
N LEU A 32 15.73 -10.84 -5.53
CA LEU A 32 16.66 -9.90 -6.20
C LEU A 32 16.19 -9.54 -7.62
N THR A 33 15.59 -10.50 -8.31
CA THR A 33 15.01 -10.37 -9.64
C THR A 33 13.59 -10.93 -9.65
N GLY A 34 12.78 -10.53 -10.64
CA GLY A 34 11.46 -11.12 -10.88
C GLY A 34 10.30 -10.34 -10.25
N VAL A 35 9.25 -11.06 -9.86
CA VAL A 35 7.93 -10.48 -9.55
C VAL A 35 7.78 -9.86 -8.14
N ARG A 36 8.79 -10.01 -7.27
CA ARG A 36 8.80 -9.51 -5.88
C ARG A 36 10.06 -8.71 -5.57
N GLN A 37 10.37 -7.79 -6.47
CA GLN A 37 11.47 -6.85 -6.27
C GLN A 37 11.12 -5.82 -5.20
N VAL A 38 12.14 -5.39 -4.45
CA VAL A 38 12.02 -4.36 -3.41
C VAL A 38 12.16 -2.94 -3.99
N LEU A 39 12.70 -2.82 -5.21
CA LEU A 39 12.89 -1.52 -5.84
C LEU A 39 11.53 -0.97 -6.26
N ALA A 40 11.08 0.08 -5.57
CA ALA A 40 9.82 0.74 -5.85
C ALA A 40 9.86 1.44 -7.22
N GLU A 41 8.79 1.29 -7.98
CA GLU A 41 8.52 2.16 -9.12
C GLU A 41 7.90 3.48 -8.61
N HIS A 42 8.09 4.57 -9.36
CA HIS A 42 7.52 5.87 -9.01
C HIS A 42 6.58 6.42 -10.10
N PRO A 43 5.36 5.86 -10.27
CA PRO A 43 4.43 6.26 -11.32
C PRO A 43 4.00 7.73 -11.25
N SER A 44 4.14 8.37 -10.09
CA SER A 44 3.88 9.80 -9.89
C SER A 44 4.77 10.72 -10.75
N GLN A 45 5.98 10.28 -11.11
CA GLN A 45 6.91 11.09 -11.89
C GLN A 45 6.40 11.24 -13.33
N GLY A 46 6.13 12.49 -13.75
CA GLY A 46 5.56 12.76 -15.07
C GLY A 46 4.13 12.25 -15.23
N LEU A 47 3.35 12.22 -14.15
CA LEU A 47 1.94 11.83 -14.21
C LEU A 47 1.12 12.87 -15.00
N THR A 48 0.33 12.39 -15.96
CA THR A 48 -0.64 13.18 -16.73
C THR A 48 -2.04 12.63 -16.51
N PRO A 49 -3.12 13.40 -16.80
CA PRO A 49 -4.49 12.88 -16.70
C PRO A 49 -4.71 11.60 -17.51
N GLN A 50 -4.12 11.52 -18.71
CA GLN A 50 -4.21 10.36 -19.59
C GLN A 50 -3.48 9.15 -18.97
N ARG A 51 -2.28 9.37 -18.41
CA ARG A 51 -1.50 8.31 -17.75
C ARG A 51 -2.18 7.80 -16.48
N LEU A 52 -2.72 8.70 -15.65
CA LEU A 52 -3.51 8.33 -14.47
C LEU A 52 -4.75 7.52 -14.86
N GLY A 53 -5.47 7.94 -15.92
CA GLY A 53 -6.59 7.18 -16.45
C GLY A 53 -6.20 5.78 -16.94
N GLY A 54 -5.00 5.62 -17.52
CA GLY A 54 -4.41 4.33 -17.88
C GLY A 54 -4.18 3.45 -16.65
N ILE A 55 -3.38 3.92 -15.69
CA ILE A 55 -3.05 3.21 -14.44
C ILE A 55 -4.32 2.71 -13.73
N LEU A 56 -5.33 3.58 -13.62
CA LEU A 56 -6.58 3.22 -12.94
C LEU A 56 -7.40 2.18 -13.70
N ARG A 57 -7.33 2.17 -15.05
CA ARG A 57 -8.00 1.19 -15.90
C ARG A 57 -7.29 -0.16 -15.88
N ASP A 58 -5.97 -0.17 -15.91
CA ASP A 58 -5.15 -1.39 -15.85
C ASP A 58 -5.40 -2.12 -14.52
N ALA A 59 -5.48 -1.37 -13.42
CA ALA A 59 -5.87 -1.90 -12.12
C ALA A 59 -7.27 -2.54 -12.11
N GLU A 60 -8.21 -1.99 -12.88
CA GLU A 60 -9.57 -2.57 -13.02
C GLU A 60 -9.58 -3.84 -13.89
N GLN A 61 -8.55 -4.07 -14.70
CA GLN A 61 -8.38 -5.22 -15.58
C GLN A 61 -7.48 -6.31 -14.98
N GLY A 62 -7.10 -6.18 -13.70
CA GLY A 62 -6.32 -7.19 -12.98
C GLY A 62 -4.80 -6.99 -13.03
N ASP A 63 -4.35 -5.78 -13.40
CA ASP A 63 -2.96 -5.35 -13.32
C ASP A 63 -2.81 -4.11 -12.41
N PRO A 64 -2.76 -4.31 -11.08
CA PRO A 64 -2.82 -3.21 -10.11
C PRO A 64 -1.47 -2.56 -9.80
N ASP A 65 -0.36 -3.03 -10.35
CA ASP A 65 0.99 -2.75 -9.82
C ASP A 65 1.31 -1.25 -9.85
N ALA A 66 1.12 -0.62 -11.00
CA ALA A 66 1.32 0.82 -11.14
C ALA A 66 0.36 1.65 -10.26
N TYR A 67 -0.83 1.13 -9.95
CA TYR A 67 -1.75 1.81 -9.03
C TYR A 67 -1.30 1.67 -7.58
N LEU A 68 -0.81 0.50 -7.16
CA LEU A 68 -0.30 0.25 -5.82
C LEU A 68 0.96 1.06 -5.54
N ALA A 69 1.90 1.10 -6.50
CA ALA A 69 3.09 1.93 -6.45
C ALA A 69 2.73 3.44 -6.46
N LEU A 70 1.73 3.84 -7.26
CA LEU A 70 1.23 5.21 -7.21
C LEU A 70 0.60 5.54 -5.84
N ALA A 71 -0.12 4.62 -5.22
CA ALA A 71 -0.71 4.83 -3.91
C ALA A 71 0.35 5.06 -2.81
N GLU A 72 1.47 4.35 -2.89
CA GLU A 72 2.65 4.59 -2.04
C GLU A 72 3.27 5.97 -2.29
N ASP A 73 3.51 6.33 -3.55
CA ASP A 73 3.97 7.67 -3.94
C ASP A 73 3.07 8.78 -3.35
N LEU A 74 1.74 8.57 -3.28
CA LEU A 74 0.81 9.54 -2.70
C LEU A 74 0.97 9.66 -1.18
N GLU A 75 1.26 8.58 -0.47
CA GLU A 75 1.55 8.65 0.97
C GLU A 75 2.86 9.40 1.25
N GLU A 76 3.83 9.32 0.34
CA GLU A 76 5.09 10.07 0.46
C GLU A 76 4.93 11.55 0.10
N LYS A 77 4.19 11.85 -0.98
CA LYS A 77 4.22 13.17 -1.64
C LYS A 77 2.98 14.02 -1.39
N PHE A 78 1.84 13.43 -1.01
CA PHE A 78 0.62 14.17 -0.75
C PHE A 78 0.40 14.38 0.75
N LEU A 79 0.99 15.45 1.30
CA LEU A 79 1.04 15.70 2.75
C LEU A 79 -0.33 15.68 3.45
N HIS A 80 -1.36 16.28 2.83
CA HIS A 80 -2.71 16.27 3.41
C HIS A 80 -3.28 14.85 3.49
N TYR A 81 -3.15 14.08 2.41
CA TYR A 81 -3.57 12.68 2.39
C TYR A 81 -2.81 11.85 3.43
N ARG A 82 -1.49 11.97 3.50
CA ARG A 82 -0.64 11.31 4.51
C ARG A 82 -1.11 11.62 5.93
N GLY A 83 -1.36 12.89 6.25
CA GLY A 83 -1.83 13.29 7.58
C GLY A 83 -3.17 12.64 7.94
N VAL A 84 -4.15 12.74 7.04
CA VAL A 84 -5.52 12.23 7.24
C VAL A 84 -5.56 10.70 7.38
N ILE A 85 -4.78 9.96 6.57
CA ILE A 85 -4.75 8.49 6.63
C ILE A 85 -3.98 8.00 7.85
N SER A 86 -2.83 8.62 8.18
CA SER A 86 -2.02 8.23 9.33
C SER A 86 -2.78 8.41 10.64
N THR A 87 -3.50 9.53 10.82
CA THR A 87 -4.35 9.73 12.01
C THR A 87 -5.38 8.61 12.18
N ARG A 88 -6.00 8.14 11.09
CA ARG A 88 -7.00 7.07 11.15
C ARG A 88 -6.37 5.71 11.44
N ARG A 89 -5.25 5.40 10.80
CA ARG A 89 -4.53 4.13 11.06
C ARG A 89 -4.09 4.06 12.52
N LEU A 90 -3.47 5.12 13.04
CA LEU A 90 -3.07 5.23 14.45
C LEU A 90 -4.25 5.14 15.41
N ALA A 91 -5.37 5.81 15.09
CA ALA A 91 -6.56 5.78 15.95
C ALA A 91 -7.16 4.37 16.08
N VAL A 92 -7.09 3.55 15.03
CA VAL A 92 -7.59 2.17 15.06
C VAL A 92 -6.55 1.23 15.68
N ALA A 93 -5.28 1.36 15.32
CA ALA A 93 -4.19 0.53 15.85
C ALA A 93 -3.96 0.75 17.36
N GLY A 94 -4.30 1.93 17.89
CA GLY A 94 -4.20 2.26 19.31
C GLY A 94 -5.45 1.94 20.14
N LEU A 95 -6.42 1.18 19.61
CA LEU A 95 -7.57 0.72 20.39
C LEU A 95 -7.18 -0.47 21.28
N ASP A 96 -7.68 -0.48 22.52
CA ASP A 96 -7.54 -1.64 23.40
C ASP A 96 -8.28 -2.85 22.81
N ILE A 97 -7.59 -4.00 22.77
CA ILE A 97 -8.14 -5.26 22.26
C ILE A 97 -8.49 -6.17 23.42
N THR A 98 -9.76 -6.56 23.52
CA THR A 98 -10.22 -7.56 24.48
C THR A 98 -10.44 -8.88 23.76
N VAL A 99 -9.87 -9.95 24.31
CA VAL A 99 -10.10 -11.33 23.85
C VAL A 99 -10.94 -12.05 24.90
N GLU A 100 -12.11 -12.53 24.51
CA GLU A 100 -13.00 -13.33 25.36
C GLU A 100 -12.91 -14.81 24.96
N ALA A 101 -12.93 -15.71 25.95
CA ALA A 101 -13.00 -17.13 25.68
C ALA A 101 -14.38 -17.48 25.09
N ALA A 102 -14.43 -18.49 24.21
CA ALA A 102 -15.67 -18.91 23.57
C ALA A 102 -16.67 -19.51 24.59
N SER A 103 -16.15 -20.10 25.67
CA SER A 103 -16.91 -20.62 26.80
C SER A 103 -16.04 -20.69 28.07
N ASP A 104 -16.62 -21.16 29.17
CA ASP A 104 -15.90 -21.45 30.42
C ASP A 104 -15.10 -22.78 30.38
N ASP A 105 -15.10 -23.50 29.26
CA ASP A 105 -14.34 -24.73 29.13
C ASP A 105 -12.83 -24.45 29.19
N PRO A 106 -12.04 -25.26 29.93
CA PRO A 106 -10.61 -24.98 30.12
C PRO A 106 -9.81 -24.83 28.82
N ILE A 107 -10.20 -25.53 27.75
CA ILE A 107 -9.54 -25.46 26.45
C ILE A 107 -9.80 -24.14 25.73
N ASP A 108 -11.00 -23.57 25.89
CA ASP A 108 -11.37 -22.29 25.28
C ASP A 108 -10.70 -21.13 26.02
N ILE A 109 -10.54 -21.25 27.35
CA ILE A 109 -9.77 -20.32 28.16
C ILE A 109 -8.29 -20.36 27.75
N GLU A 110 -7.70 -21.55 27.63
CA GLU A 110 -6.32 -21.72 27.18
C GLU A 110 -6.13 -21.12 25.77
N ALA A 111 -7.04 -21.40 24.83
CA ALA A 111 -7.00 -20.83 23.49
C ALA A 111 -7.09 -19.30 23.49
N ALA A 112 -7.95 -18.72 24.32
CA ALA A 112 -8.06 -17.27 24.48
C ALA A 112 -6.77 -16.66 25.06
N ASP A 113 -6.14 -17.30 26.05
CA ASP A 113 -4.88 -16.86 26.64
C ASP A 113 -3.74 -16.83 25.60
N LEU A 114 -3.71 -17.80 24.67
CA LEU A 114 -2.74 -17.79 23.57
C LEU A 114 -2.92 -16.58 22.65
N VAL A 115 -4.17 -16.22 22.34
CA VAL A 115 -4.47 -15.07 21.49
C VAL A 115 -4.16 -13.77 22.24
N ARG A 116 -4.51 -13.67 23.54
CA ARG A 116 -4.14 -12.54 24.41
C ARG A 116 -2.65 -12.26 24.37
N ALA A 117 -1.83 -13.29 24.55
CA ALA A 117 -0.38 -13.16 24.51
C ALA A 117 0.16 -12.61 23.18
N VAL A 118 -0.54 -12.81 22.06
CA VAL A 118 -0.16 -12.25 20.75
C VAL A 118 -0.63 -10.81 20.60
N VAL A 119 -1.86 -10.48 21.02
CA VAL A 119 -2.43 -9.13 20.84
C VAL A 119 -1.94 -8.11 21.87
N GLU A 120 -1.46 -8.58 23.03
CA GLU A 120 -0.83 -7.77 24.09
C GLU A 120 0.66 -7.47 23.80
N ASP A 121 1.25 -8.12 22.78
CA ASP A 121 2.60 -7.77 22.32
C ASP A 121 2.55 -6.41 21.60
N ASP A 122 3.41 -5.47 22.02
CA ASP A 122 3.49 -4.13 21.43
C ASP A 122 3.71 -4.17 19.90
N ALA A 123 4.41 -5.20 19.39
CA ALA A 123 4.63 -5.38 17.96
C ALA A 123 3.34 -5.67 17.17
N PHE A 124 2.26 -6.10 17.83
CA PHE A 124 0.98 -6.35 17.17
C PHE A 124 0.28 -5.05 16.72
N ALA A 125 0.48 -3.95 17.44
CA ALA A 125 -0.06 -2.64 17.04
C ALA A 125 0.52 -2.18 15.69
N ASP A 126 1.81 -2.43 15.44
CA ASP A 126 2.47 -2.15 14.16
C ASP A 126 1.88 -3.01 13.04
N VAL A 127 1.61 -4.29 13.32
CA VAL A 127 0.95 -5.20 12.36
C VAL A 127 -0.45 -4.69 12.00
N LEU A 128 -1.23 -4.21 12.96
CA LEU A 128 -2.53 -3.60 12.70
C LEU A 128 -2.39 -2.34 11.84
N PHE A 129 -1.43 -1.48 12.17
CA PHE A 129 -1.14 -0.28 11.37
C PHE A 129 -0.83 -0.64 9.91
N ASP A 130 0.01 -1.65 9.68
CA ASP A 130 0.37 -2.15 8.36
C ASP A 130 -0.81 -2.80 7.62
N LEU A 131 -1.64 -3.59 8.30
CA LEU A 131 -2.86 -4.16 7.72
C LEU A 131 -3.85 -3.08 7.31
N LEU A 132 -3.91 -1.96 8.04
CA LEU A 132 -4.76 -0.82 7.69
C LEU A 132 -4.27 -0.08 6.43
N ASP A 133 -3.14 -0.47 5.83
CA ASP A 133 -2.74 -0.02 4.49
C ASP A 133 -3.79 -0.37 3.42
N GLY A 134 -4.57 -1.43 3.66
CA GLY A 134 -5.68 -1.80 2.80
C GLY A 134 -6.74 -0.71 2.63
N ILE A 135 -6.85 0.26 3.55
CA ILE A 135 -7.77 1.40 3.39
C ILE A 135 -7.33 2.28 2.20
N GLY A 136 -6.02 2.54 2.11
CA GLY A 136 -5.41 3.31 1.03
C GLY A 136 -5.45 2.56 -0.30
N LYS A 137 -4.96 1.32 -0.29
CA LYS A 137 -4.66 0.55 -1.51
C LYS A 137 -5.78 -0.39 -1.95
N GLY A 138 -6.70 -0.74 -1.06
CA GLY A 138 -7.81 -1.68 -1.30
C GLY A 138 -7.61 -3.05 -0.66
N TYR A 139 -6.37 -3.42 -0.37
CA TYR A 139 -6.01 -4.58 0.45
C TYR A 139 -4.62 -4.41 1.07
N SER A 140 -4.33 -5.17 2.13
CA SER A 140 -3.01 -5.34 2.71
C SER A 140 -2.84 -6.81 3.12
N VAL A 141 -1.59 -7.27 3.16
CA VAL A 141 -1.25 -8.65 3.48
C VAL A 141 -0.05 -8.68 4.41
N ALA A 142 -0.13 -9.49 5.46
CA ALA A 142 0.99 -9.81 6.33
C ALA A 142 1.23 -11.33 6.34
N GLU A 143 2.50 -11.74 6.36
CA GLU A 143 2.92 -13.13 6.47
C GLU A 143 3.26 -13.47 7.92
N ILE A 144 2.69 -14.57 8.42
CA ILE A 144 3.00 -15.13 9.73
C ILE A 144 4.19 -16.08 9.58
N VAL A 145 5.27 -15.80 10.30
CA VAL A 145 6.39 -16.72 10.46
C VAL A 145 6.26 -17.41 11.81
N TRP A 146 6.00 -18.71 11.79
CA TRP A 146 5.68 -19.47 13.00
C TRP A 146 6.93 -19.98 13.72
N GLU A 147 6.94 -19.87 15.05
CA GLU A 147 7.82 -20.63 15.92
C GLU A 147 7.14 -21.95 16.30
N THR A 148 7.67 -23.06 15.79
CA THR A 148 7.12 -24.41 16.02
C THR A 148 8.05 -25.29 16.86
N SER A 149 9.08 -24.70 17.48
CA SER A 149 10.14 -25.38 18.23
C SER A 149 9.64 -25.99 19.55
N ALA A 150 8.66 -25.33 20.18
CA ALA A 150 8.04 -25.76 21.42
C ALA A 150 6.73 -26.54 21.18
N ARG A 151 6.20 -27.14 22.25
CA ARG A 151 4.89 -27.81 22.23
C ARG A 151 3.77 -26.86 21.79
N MET A 152 3.91 -25.59 22.10
CA MET A 152 2.97 -24.52 21.80
C MET A 152 3.52 -23.69 20.65
N TRP A 153 2.75 -23.56 19.57
CA TRP A 153 3.14 -22.78 18.41
C TRP A 153 2.66 -21.35 18.56
N LYS A 154 3.52 -20.40 18.19
CA LYS A 154 3.20 -18.97 18.21
C LYS A 154 3.80 -18.25 17.02
N PRO A 155 3.25 -17.10 16.59
CA PRO A 155 3.93 -16.22 15.66
C PRO A 155 5.28 -15.78 16.26
N ALA A 156 6.38 -16.03 15.55
CA ALA A 156 7.68 -15.45 15.88
C ALA A 156 7.75 -13.99 15.40
N ARG A 157 7.16 -13.74 14.23
CA ARG A 157 6.96 -12.41 13.64
C ARG A 157 5.79 -12.45 12.68
N ILE A 158 5.14 -11.31 12.50
CA ILE A 158 4.14 -11.08 11.47
C ILE A 158 4.68 -9.94 10.60
N VAL A 159 4.93 -10.23 9.33
CA VAL A 159 5.69 -9.34 8.44
C VAL A 159 4.76 -8.78 7.38
N HIS A 160 4.60 -7.45 7.35
CA HIS A 160 3.92 -6.79 6.25
C HIS A 160 4.61 -7.09 4.91
N ARG A 161 3.81 -7.36 3.88
CA ARG A 161 4.30 -7.66 2.54
C ARG A 161 3.78 -6.62 1.58
N ASP A 162 4.68 -6.15 0.71
CA ASP A 162 4.34 -5.18 -0.31
C ASP A 162 3.13 -5.67 -1.12
N PRO A 163 2.03 -4.89 -1.17
CA PRO A 163 0.85 -5.24 -1.96
C PRO A 163 1.15 -5.58 -3.42
N THR A 164 2.19 -4.99 -4.03
CA THR A 164 2.62 -5.31 -5.41
C THR A 164 3.06 -6.76 -5.57
N TRP A 165 3.40 -7.47 -4.50
CA TRP A 165 3.77 -8.90 -4.53
C TRP A 165 2.55 -9.82 -4.64
N PHE A 166 1.34 -9.25 -4.64
CA PHE A 166 0.08 -9.97 -4.73
C PHE A 166 -0.69 -9.55 -5.97
N ARG A 167 -1.61 -10.42 -6.38
CA ARG A 167 -2.56 -10.13 -7.44
C ARG A 167 -3.93 -10.69 -7.09
N LEU A 168 -4.96 -10.09 -7.66
CA LEU A 168 -6.30 -10.65 -7.60
C LEU A 168 -6.47 -11.69 -8.70
N ASP A 169 -7.18 -12.78 -8.39
CA ASP A 169 -7.58 -13.80 -9.36
C ASP A 169 -8.37 -13.14 -10.48
N ARG A 170 -8.05 -13.49 -11.73
CA ARG A 170 -8.64 -12.83 -12.91
C ARG A 170 -10.11 -13.18 -13.14
N ASN A 171 -10.60 -14.29 -12.57
CA ASN A 171 -11.98 -14.71 -12.72
C ASN A 171 -12.93 -13.90 -11.85
N ASP A 172 -12.52 -13.59 -10.61
CA ASP A 172 -13.40 -12.92 -9.63
C ASP A 172 -12.95 -11.50 -9.23
N LEU A 173 -11.70 -11.13 -9.53
CA LEU A 173 -11.01 -9.91 -9.12
C LEU A 173 -11.16 -9.63 -7.62
N ARG A 174 -11.16 -10.69 -6.80
CA ARG A 174 -11.41 -10.65 -5.35
C ARG A 174 -10.44 -11.54 -4.57
N THR A 175 -10.17 -12.75 -5.07
CA THR A 175 -9.32 -13.71 -4.39
C THR A 175 -7.87 -13.28 -4.53
N LEU A 176 -7.19 -12.99 -3.41
CA LEU A 176 -5.77 -12.63 -3.40
C LEU A 176 -4.89 -13.86 -3.59
N ARG A 177 -3.87 -13.72 -4.42
CA ARG A 177 -2.84 -14.73 -4.70
C ARG A 177 -1.45 -14.11 -4.63
N LEU A 178 -0.48 -14.91 -4.20
CA LEU A 178 0.92 -14.53 -4.17
C LEU A 178 1.49 -14.60 -5.60
N LYS A 179 2.17 -13.55 -6.06
CA LYS A 179 2.92 -13.64 -7.31
C LYS A 179 4.14 -14.54 -7.12
N GLU A 180 4.28 -15.52 -7.99
CA GLU A 180 5.38 -16.47 -7.96
C GLU A 180 5.80 -16.85 -9.38
N GLU A 181 7.10 -17.04 -9.58
CA GLU A 181 7.62 -17.44 -10.89
C GLU A 181 7.04 -18.80 -11.31
N GLY A 182 6.66 -18.90 -12.59
CA GLY A 182 5.97 -20.09 -13.12
C GLY A 182 4.46 -20.14 -12.88
N TYR A 183 3.91 -19.27 -12.03
CA TYR A 183 2.46 -19.16 -11.78
C TYR A 183 1.89 -17.90 -12.42
N ILE A 184 1.34 -18.04 -13.64
CA ILE A 184 0.80 -16.90 -14.42
C ILE A 184 -0.27 -16.14 -13.63
N ASP A 185 -1.19 -16.84 -12.96
CA ASP A 185 -2.28 -16.23 -12.19
C ASP A 185 -1.98 -16.15 -10.68
N GLY A 186 -0.72 -16.33 -10.29
CA GLY A 186 -0.28 -16.39 -8.90
C GLY A 186 -0.55 -17.74 -8.23
N LYS A 187 0.12 -17.97 -7.11
CA LYS A 187 -0.08 -19.13 -6.23
C LYS A 187 -1.08 -18.78 -5.13
N ASP A 188 -1.99 -19.71 -4.82
CA ASP A 188 -2.85 -19.58 -3.65
C ASP A 188 -2.01 -19.48 -2.36
N PHE A 189 -2.50 -18.75 -1.38
CA PHE A 189 -1.83 -18.66 -0.09
C PHE A 189 -1.66 -20.02 0.56
N ASP A 190 -0.54 -20.24 1.23
CA ASP A 190 -0.38 -21.43 2.04
C ASP A 190 -1.29 -21.30 3.29
N PRO A 191 -2.04 -22.35 3.68
CA PRO A 191 -2.94 -22.28 4.83
C PRO A 191 -2.20 -21.84 6.10
N PHE A 192 -2.87 -21.04 6.94
CA PHE A 192 -2.34 -20.50 8.22
C PHE A 192 -1.13 -19.56 8.10
N LYS A 193 -0.78 -19.11 6.90
CA LYS A 193 0.44 -18.34 6.70
C LYS A 193 0.27 -16.85 6.45
N PHE A 194 -0.94 -16.42 6.09
CA PHE A 194 -1.19 -15.03 5.71
C PHE A 194 -2.39 -14.46 6.46
N ILE A 195 -2.24 -13.21 6.89
CA ILE A 195 -3.34 -12.36 7.35
C ILE A 195 -3.63 -11.40 6.20
N THR A 196 -4.90 -11.33 5.79
CA THR A 196 -5.34 -10.43 4.73
C THR A 196 -6.34 -9.44 5.29
N HIS A 197 -6.17 -8.17 4.95
CA HIS A 197 -7.15 -7.15 5.26
C HIS A 197 -7.67 -6.54 3.96
N VAL A 198 -8.96 -6.77 3.69
CA VAL A 198 -9.68 -6.24 2.52
C VAL A 198 -10.84 -5.38 3.03
N PRO A 199 -10.60 -4.09 3.32
CA PRO A 199 -11.61 -3.26 3.94
C PRO A 199 -12.75 -2.92 3.00
N LYS A 200 -13.97 -2.90 3.52
CA LYS A 200 -15.18 -2.49 2.79
C LYS A 200 -15.39 -0.98 2.84
N THR A 201 -14.47 -0.22 2.27
CA THR A 201 -14.57 1.25 2.12
C THR A 201 -15.64 1.68 1.11
N LYS A 202 -15.95 0.80 0.16
CA LYS A 202 -16.94 0.97 -0.91
C LYS A 202 -17.41 -0.39 -1.42
N SER A 203 -18.62 -0.48 -1.96
CA SER A 203 -19.10 -1.65 -2.72
C SER A 203 -18.36 -1.82 -4.05
N GLY A 204 -17.85 -3.01 -4.34
CA GLY A 204 -17.19 -3.33 -5.61
C GLY A 204 -16.11 -4.41 -5.48
N ILE A 205 -15.18 -4.43 -6.44
CA ILE A 205 -13.95 -5.24 -6.34
C ILE A 205 -12.93 -4.54 -5.41
N PRO A 206 -12.14 -5.29 -4.61
CA PRO A 206 -11.19 -4.76 -3.63
C PRO A 206 -10.29 -3.64 -4.15
N ILE A 207 -9.68 -3.82 -5.32
CA ILE A 207 -8.74 -2.84 -5.88
C ILE A 207 -9.37 -1.47 -6.18
N ARG A 208 -10.71 -1.42 -6.31
CA ARG A 208 -11.46 -0.17 -6.53
C ARG A 208 -11.94 0.48 -5.24
N GLY A 209 -11.74 -0.16 -4.09
CA GLY A 209 -12.10 0.34 -2.77
C GLY A 209 -11.08 1.30 -2.18
N GLY A 210 -9.80 1.19 -2.55
CA GLY A 210 -8.73 2.02 -1.98
C GLY A 210 -8.97 3.53 -2.14
N ILE A 211 -8.85 4.28 -1.05
CA ILE A 211 -9.04 5.75 -1.06
C ILE A 211 -7.93 6.47 -1.83
N ALA A 212 -6.81 5.80 -2.14
CA ALA A 212 -5.77 6.35 -2.99
C ALA A 212 -6.27 6.65 -4.42
N ARG A 213 -7.30 5.94 -4.91
CA ARG A 213 -7.87 6.19 -6.26
C ARG A 213 -8.41 7.61 -6.45
N PRO A 214 -9.35 8.10 -5.62
CA PRO A 214 -9.78 9.50 -5.71
C PRO A 214 -8.67 10.47 -5.30
N ALA A 215 -7.81 10.10 -4.33
CA ALA A 215 -6.69 10.94 -3.91
C ALA A 215 -5.68 11.18 -5.03
N ALA A 216 -5.47 10.23 -5.93
CA ALA A 216 -4.57 10.37 -7.09
C ALA A 216 -4.97 11.51 -8.01
N TRP A 217 -6.27 11.67 -8.27
CA TRP A 217 -6.79 12.79 -9.07
C TRP A 217 -6.62 14.12 -8.33
N ALA A 218 -6.95 14.15 -7.04
CA ALA A 218 -6.77 15.35 -6.23
C ALA A 218 -5.30 15.79 -6.20
N TRP A 219 -4.38 14.85 -5.95
CA TRP A 219 -2.94 15.10 -5.97
C TRP A 219 -2.45 15.61 -7.33
N LEU A 220 -2.91 15.02 -8.44
CA LEU A 220 -2.53 15.45 -9.78
C LEU A 220 -2.93 16.92 -10.03
N PHE A 221 -4.17 17.29 -9.71
CA PHE A 221 -4.66 18.65 -9.90
C PHE A 221 -3.98 19.65 -8.96
N THR A 222 -3.78 19.29 -7.69
CA THR A 222 -3.04 20.13 -6.75
C THR A 222 -1.60 20.33 -7.19
N SER A 223 -0.93 19.28 -7.69
CA SER A 223 0.46 19.36 -8.16
C SER A 223 0.62 20.29 -9.36
N PHE A 224 -0.32 20.25 -10.32
CA PHE A 224 -0.34 21.21 -11.43
C PHE A 224 -0.55 22.64 -10.94
N GLY A 225 -1.54 22.87 -10.07
CA GLY A 225 -1.77 24.20 -9.50
C GLY A 225 -0.55 24.75 -8.77
N THR A 226 0.13 23.94 -7.95
CA THR A 226 1.36 24.34 -7.26
C THR A 226 2.47 24.69 -8.25
N LYS A 227 2.67 23.88 -9.31
CA LYS A 227 3.67 24.15 -10.34
C LYS A 227 3.40 25.47 -11.08
N ASP A 228 2.14 25.72 -11.42
CA ASP A 228 1.73 26.96 -12.09
C ASP A 228 1.95 28.17 -11.21
N TRP A 229 1.61 28.08 -9.91
CA TRP A 229 1.87 29.14 -8.93
C TRP A 229 3.37 29.42 -8.77
N LEU A 230 4.21 28.38 -8.70
CA LEU A 230 5.67 28.56 -8.62
C LEU A 230 6.22 29.26 -9.86
N SER A 231 5.76 28.84 -11.05
CA SER A 231 6.16 29.45 -12.33
C SER A 231 5.72 30.92 -12.41
N PHE A 232 4.51 31.21 -11.91
CA PHE A 232 4.00 32.58 -11.80
C PHE A 232 4.87 33.44 -10.87
N VAL A 233 5.20 32.96 -9.67
CA VAL A 233 6.04 33.69 -8.71
C VAL A 233 7.45 33.96 -9.26
N GLU A 234 8.04 32.98 -9.96
CA GLU A 234 9.34 33.14 -10.61
C GLU A 234 9.31 34.23 -11.70
N THR A 235 8.27 34.24 -12.51
CA THR A 235 8.13 35.23 -13.60
C THR A 235 7.75 36.61 -13.08
N TYR A 236 6.81 36.67 -12.12
CA TYR A 236 6.32 37.92 -11.54
C TYR A 236 7.42 38.68 -10.80
N GLY A 237 8.34 37.96 -10.15
CA GLY A 237 9.46 38.57 -9.43
C GLY A 237 10.54 39.20 -10.32
N GLN A 238 10.46 39.05 -11.65
CA GLN A 238 11.43 39.62 -12.57
C GLN A 238 11.06 41.06 -12.96
N PRO A 239 11.89 42.07 -12.65
CA PRO A 239 11.58 43.44 -12.98
C PRO A 239 11.55 43.66 -14.49
N ILE A 240 10.46 44.22 -14.99
CA ILE A 240 10.35 44.60 -16.39
C ILE A 240 11.18 45.86 -16.61
N ARG A 241 12.23 45.76 -17.44
CA ARG A 241 13.00 46.92 -17.89
C ARG A 241 12.23 47.63 -18.99
N VAL A 242 11.54 48.72 -18.64
CA VAL A 242 10.88 49.60 -19.61
C VAL A 242 11.84 50.72 -19.98
N GLY A 243 12.37 50.68 -21.21
CA GLY A 243 13.10 51.80 -21.79
C GLY A 243 12.14 52.80 -22.41
N ARG A 244 12.15 54.06 -21.95
CA ARG A 244 11.39 55.15 -22.60
C ARG A 244 12.30 55.93 -23.55
N TYR A 245 11.82 56.17 -24.77
CA TYR A 245 12.50 57.00 -25.77
C TYR A 245 11.89 58.40 -25.74
N GLY A 246 12.71 59.42 -25.46
CA GLY A 246 12.28 60.82 -25.55
C GLY A 246 12.19 61.34 -27.00
N PRO A 247 11.52 62.48 -27.23
CA PRO A 247 11.49 63.15 -28.54
C PRO A 247 12.90 63.66 -28.89
N GLY A 248 13.70 62.83 -29.56
CA GLY A 248 15.10 63.08 -29.89
C GLY A 248 16.01 61.85 -29.80
N ALA A 249 15.50 60.70 -29.32
CA ALA A 249 16.29 59.48 -29.19
C ALA A 249 16.45 58.73 -30.52
N SER A 250 17.68 58.30 -30.82
CA SER A 250 17.96 57.41 -31.97
C SER A 250 17.67 55.94 -31.62
N PRO A 251 17.44 55.05 -32.61
CA PRO A 251 16.95 53.68 -32.38
C PRO A 251 17.82 52.80 -31.47
N SER A 252 19.07 53.19 -31.22
CA SER A 252 20.06 52.39 -30.48
C SER A 252 20.27 52.81 -29.02
N VAL A 253 19.69 53.92 -28.53
CA VAL A 253 19.96 54.42 -27.16
C VAL A 253 18.68 54.95 -26.47
N PRO A 254 18.14 54.23 -25.46
CA PRO A 254 17.06 54.72 -24.60
C PRO A 254 17.50 55.91 -23.76
N THR A 255 16.62 56.88 -23.52
CA THR A 255 16.96 58.15 -22.85
C THR A 255 16.90 58.06 -21.31
N SER A 256 16.18 57.08 -20.77
CA SER A 256 16.21 56.72 -19.34
C SER A 256 15.72 55.28 -19.12
N GLY A 257 16.36 54.57 -18.20
CA GLY A 257 15.94 53.25 -17.73
C GLY A 257 15.31 53.39 -16.36
N GLU A 258 14.00 53.23 -16.26
CA GLU A 258 13.28 53.22 -15.00
C GLU A 258 12.88 51.77 -14.71
N THR A 259 13.36 51.20 -13.61
CA THR A 259 12.91 49.90 -13.13
C THR A 259 11.49 50.08 -12.59
N ALA A 260 10.49 49.66 -13.36
CA ALA A 260 9.13 49.56 -12.86
C ALA A 260 9.09 48.39 -11.86
N ALA A 261 8.86 48.69 -10.59
CA ALA A 261 8.50 47.67 -9.62
C ALA A 261 7.09 47.16 -9.95
N SER A 262 6.98 45.84 -10.10
CA SER A 262 5.73 45.08 -10.29
C SER A 262 4.85 45.10 -9.05
#